data_AF-A0A521G8N5-F1
#
_entry.id   AF-A0A521G8N5-F1
#
_cell.length_a   1.000
_cell.length_b   1.000
_cell.length_c   1.000
_cell.angle_alpha   90.00
_cell.angle_beta   90.00
_cell.angle_gamma   90.00
#
_symmetry.space_group_name_H-M   'P 1'
#
loop_
_entity.id
_entity.type
_entity.pdbx_description
1 polymer ?
#
loop_
_entity_poly.entity_id
_entity_poly.type
_entity_poly.pdbx_seq_one_letter_code
_entity_poly.pdbx_strand_id
1 'polypeptide(L)'
;MQVQNRKEINRAFGRFLGWFAALTGLLLACAYAFLQTGAYQVTRLTEQRQHFEEIFLLDAVLAEKVDTLYTNMVLLNTNRVLNERQLERVITKDKEEISKIVTQNQKMQGYFGVYGRLSGHINEMLVLKDSLNKAIADETIARTELTDCLNYNRRKR
;
A
#
# COMPACT_ATOMS: atom_id res chain seq x y z
N MET A 1 -27.55 26.65 -78.17
CA MET A 1 -27.66 27.18 -76.79
C MET A 1 -26.71 26.43 -75.85
N GLN A 2 -25.39 26.70 -75.84
CA GLN A 2 -24.47 25.93 -74.95
C GLN A 2 -23.29 26.72 -74.35
N VAL A 3 -23.12 28.01 -74.67
CA VAL A 3 -21.88 28.73 -74.32
C VAL A 3 -22.04 29.69 -73.13
N GLN A 4 -23.25 30.20 -72.85
CA GLN A 4 -23.47 31.19 -71.79
C GLN A 4 -23.52 30.57 -70.38
N ASN A 5 -23.98 29.31 -70.27
CA ASN A 5 -24.13 28.60 -68.99
C ASN A 5 -22.79 28.03 -68.44
N ARG A 6 -21.74 27.93 -69.27
CA ARG A 6 -20.43 27.41 -68.82
C ARG A 6 -19.79 28.24 -67.71
N LYS A 7 -19.98 29.57 -67.73
CA LYS A 7 -19.41 30.48 -66.70
C LYS A 7 -20.12 30.35 -65.36
N GLU A 8 -21.44 30.20 -65.38
CA GLU A 8 -22.24 30.00 -64.15
C GLU A 8 -21.99 28.62 -63.55
N ILE A 9 -21.93 27.57 -64.39
CA ILE A 9 -21.57 26.21 -63.98
C ILE A 9 -20.17 26.20 -63.35
N ASN A 10 -19.16 26.81 -63.98
CA ASN A 10 -17.80 26.85 -63.41
C ASN A 10 -17.74 27.64 -62.10
N ARG A 11 -18.54 28.70 -61.94
CA ARG A 11 -18.62 29.47 -60.70
C ARG A 11 -19.29 28.68 -59.57
N ALA A 12 -20.36 27.94 -59.89
CA ALA A 12 -21.02 27.04 -58.95
C ALA A 12 -20.10 25.88 -58.55
N PHE A 13 -19.41 25.28 -59.52
CA PHE A 13 -18.41 24.23 -59.27
C PHE A 13 -17.24 24.73 -58.43
N GLY A 14 -16.76 25.95 -58.65
CA GLY A 14 -15.69 26.55 -57.83
C GLY A 14 -16.12 26.78 -56.38
N ARG A 15 -17.37 27.24 -56.16
CA ARG A 15 -17.94 27.35 -54.81
C ARG A 15 -18.09 25.98 -54.15
N PHE A 16 -18.62 25.00 -54.88
CA PHE A 16 -18.76 23.63 -54.38
C PHE A 16 -17.40 23.03 -54.01
N LEU A 17 -16.39 23.18 -54.88
CA LEU A 17 -15.04 22.67 -54.66
C LEU A 17 -14.38 23.34 -53.45
N GLY A 18 -14.60 24.64 -53.25
CA GLY A 18 -14.12 25.36 -52.07
C GLY A 18 -14.74 24.84 -50.77
N TRP A 19 -16.06 24.67 -50.74
CA TRP A 19 -16.75 24.09 -49.58
C TRP A 19 -16.35 22.64 -49.32
N PHE A 20 -16.21 21.83 -50.37
CA PHE A 20 -15.78 20.44 -50.28
C PHE A 20 -14.35 20.32 -49.75
N ALA A 21 -13.43 21.16 -50.23
CA ALA A 21 -12.06 21.21 -49.73
C ALA A 21 -12.01 21.65 -48.26
N ALA A 22 -12.81 22.65 -47.87
CA ALA A 22 -12.89 23.10 -46.48
C ALA A 22 -13.43 22.01 -45.55
N LEU A 23 -14.49 21.30 -45.94
CA LEU A 23 -15.06 20.17 -45.19
C LEU A 23 -14.06 19.01 -45.07
N THR A 24 -13.36 18.70 -46.15
CA THR A 24 -12.33 17.65 -46.15
C THR A 24 -11.16 18.01 -45.24
N GLY A 25 -10.71 19.26 -45.28
CA GLY A 25 -9.67 19.77 -44.39
C GLY A 25 -10.08 19.73 -42.92
N LEU A 26 -11.33 20.11 -42.62
CA LEU A 26 -11.87 20.04 -41.25
C LEU A 26 -11.91 18.59 -40.73
N LEU A 27 -12.35 17.64 -41.55
CA LEU A 27 -12.37 16.22 -41.19
C LEU A 27 -10.95 15.68 -40.90
N LEU A 28 -9.98 16.01 -41.76
CA LEU A 28 -8.59 15.61 -41.55
C LEU A 28 -7.99 16.25 -40.29
N ALA A 29 -8.31 17.51 -40.01
CA ALA A 29 -7.87 18.20 -38.79
C ALA A 29 -8.47 17.55 -37.54
N CYS A 30 -9.76 17.20 -37.55
CA CYS A 30 -10.41 16.47 -36.46
C CYS A 30 -9.79 15.08 -36.24
N ALA A 31 -9.55 14.33 -37.32
CA ALA A 31 -8.91 13.01 -37.25
C ALA A 31 -7.48 13.11 -36.70
N TYR A 32 -6.71 14.09 -37.15
CA TYR A 32 -5.36 14.36 -36.65
C TYR A 32 -5.37 14.73 -35.16
N ALA A 33 -6.26 15.63 -34.76
CA ALA A 33 -6.41 16.02 -33.35
C ALA A 33 -6.81 14.83 -32.47
N PHE A 34 -7.68 13.94 -32.96
CA PHE A 34 -8.08 12.73 -32.25
C PHE A 34 -6.91 11.76 -32.07
N LEU A 35 -6.13 11.49 -33.12
CA LEU A 35 -4.96 10.63 -33.06
C LEU A 35 -3.87 11.20 -32.14
N GLN A 36 -3.61 12.51 -32.24
CA GLN A 36 -2.62 13.19 -31.40
C GLN A 36 -3.03 13.17 -29.92
N THR A 37 -4.30 13.40 -29.64
CA THR A 37 -4.86 13.35 -28.29
C THR A 37 -4.85 11.93 -27.74
N GLY A 38 -5.18 10.93 -28.57
CA GLY A 38 -5.09 9.52 -28.21
C GLY A 38 -3.67 9.11 -27.82
N ALA A 39 -2.67 9.49 -28.62
CA ALA A 39 -1.27 9.22 -28.31
C ALA A 39 -0.81 9.88 -27.00
N TYR A 40 -1.20 11.13 -26.76
CA TYR A 40 -0.88 11.86 -25.53
C TYR A 40 -1.59 11.31 -24.29
N GLN A 41 -2.85 10.89 -24.43
CA GLN A 41 -3.60 10.28 -23.34
C GLN A 41 -3.03 8.92 -22.98
N VAL A 42 -2.71 8.07 -23.96
CA VAL A 42 -2.13 6.75 -23.71
C VAL A 42 -0.80 6.86 -22.97
N THR A 43 0.09 7.78 -23.36
CA THR A 43 1.39 7.97 -22.67
C THR A 43 1.20 8.46 -21.23
N ARG A 44 0.30 9.41 -20.99
CA ARG A 44 -0.07 9.86 -19.64
C ARG A 44 -0.67 8.74 -18.79
N LEU A 45 -1.55 7.92 -19.36
CA LEU A 45 -2.17 6.77 -18.68
C LEU A 45 -1.12 5.70 -18.35
N THR A 46 -0.17 5.44 -19.25
CA THR A 46 0.90 4.47 -18.98
C THR A 46 1.84 4.92 -17.88
N GLU A 47 2.22 6.21 -17.83
CA GLU A 47 3.03 6.74 -16.73
C GLU A 47 2.29 6.66 -15.38
N GLN A 48 1.01 7.05 -15.36
CA GLN A 48 0.18 6.93 -14.15
C GLN A 48 0.00 5.48 -13.71
N ARG A 49 -0.16 4.56 -14.66
CA ARG A 49 -0.28 3.12 -14.38
C ARG A 49 1.00 2.55 -13.77
N GLN A 50 2.17 2.90 -14.29
CA GLN A 50 3.45 2.44 -13.76
C GLN A 50 3.65 2.86 -12.29
N HIS A 51 3.36 4.12 -11.98
CA HIS A 51 3.41 4.60 -10.60
C HIS A 51 2.41 3.89 -9.68
N PHE A 52 1.20 3.59 -10.17
CA PHE A 52 0.21 2.86 -9.39
C PHE A 52 0.62 1.40 -9.16
N GLU A 53 1.14 0.72 -10.19
CA GLU A 53 1.62 -0.66 -10.08
C GLU A 53 2.78 -0.77 -9.07
N GLU A 54 3.70 0.20 -9.06
CA GLU A 54 4.79 0.26 -8.09
C GLU A 54 4.28 0.39 -6.64
N ILE A 55 3.32 1.28 -6.39
CA ILE A 55 2.70 1.44 -5.06
C ILE A 55 1.99 0.15 -4.65
N PHE A 56 1.23 -0.45 -5.57
CA PHE A 56 0.44 -1.64 -5.30
C PHE A 56 1.31 -2.86 -4.97
N LEU A 57 2.39 -3.07 -5.73
CA LEU A 57 3.34 -4.15 -5.45
C LEU A 57 4.03 -3.96 -4.09
N LEU A 58 4.40 -2.72 -3.76
CA LEU A 58 5.00 -2.42 -2.48
C LEU A 58 4.04 -2.65 -1.32
N ASP A 59 2.76 -2.29 -1.48
CA ASP A 59 1.70 -2.56 -0.51
C ASP A 59 1.48 -4.06 -0.29
N ALA A 60 1.44 -4.85 -1.36
CA ALA A 60 1.31 -6.30 -1.26
C ALA A 60 2.46 -6.94 -0.45
N VAL A 61 3.71 -6.51 -0.71
CA VAL A 61 4.88 -6.97 0.05
C VAL A 61 4.79 -6.55 1.52
N LEU A 62 4.35 -5.32 1.79
CA LEU A 62 4.20 -4.82 3.16
C LEU A 62 3.12 -5.57 3.93
N ALA A 63 2.01 -5.89 3.28
CA ALA A 63 0.92 -6.67 3.86
C ALA A 63 1.39 -8.08 4.25
N GLU A 64 2.14 -8.77 3.39
CA GLU A 64 2.70 -10.10 3.68
C GLU A 64 3.67 -10.07 4.88
N LYS A 65 4.53 -9.05 4.95
CA LYS A 65 5.46 -8.85 6.08
C LYS A 65 4.72 -8.61 7.38
N VAL A 66 3.64 -7.84 7.35
CA VAL A 66 2.82 -7.57 8.54
C VAL A 66 2.06 -8.82 8.99
N ASP A 67 1.56 -9.63 8.07
CA ASP A 67 0.87 -10.88 8.41
C ASP A 67 1.83 -11.90 9.04
N THR A 68 3.05 -11.98 8.52
CA THR A 68 4.14 -12.77 9.12
C THR A 68 4.47 -12.28 10.53
N LEU A 69 4.58 -10.97 10.71
CA LEU A 69 4.86 -10.33 11.98
C LEU A 69 3.74 -10.56 13.01
N TYR A 70 2.48 -10.48 12.57
CA TYR A 70 1.32 -10.81 13.39
C TYR A 70 1.34 -12.27 13.81
N THR A 71 1.58 -13.18 12.88
CA THR A 71 1.71 -14.62 13.15
C THR A 71 2.80 -14.91 14.18
N ASN A 72 3.96 -14.26 14.05
CA ASN A 72 5.06 -14.37 15.01
C ASN A 72 4.68 -13.83 16.40
N MET A 73 3.93 -12.73 16.47
CA MET A 73 3.41 -12.20 17.74
C MET A 73 2.39 -13.15 18.40
N VAL A 74 1.51 -13.76 17.62
CA VAL A 74 0.55 -14.75 18.13
C VAL A 74 1.29 -15.98 18.68
N LEU A 75 2.31 -16.46 17.97
CA LEU A 75 3.18 -17.55 18.43
C LEU A 75 3.88 -17.21 19.75
N LEU A 76 4.40 -15.97 19.89
CA LEU A 76 5.01 -15.48 21.12
C LEU A 76 4.02 -15.49 22.29
N ASN A 77 2.72 -15.32 22.04
CA ASN A 77 1.70 -15.38 23.08
C ASN A 77 1.41 -16.79 23.59
N THR A 78 1.69 -17.84 22.81
CA THR A 78 1.31 -19.21 23.19
C THR A 78 2.24 -19.85 24.24
N ASN A 79 3.39 -19.23 24.61
CA ASN A 79 4.43 -19.82 25.48
C ASN A 79 4.86 -21.25 25.07
N ARG A 80 4.57 -21.66 23.82
CA ARG A 80 4.89 -22.99 23.27
C ARG A 80 6.15 -22.99 22.41
N VAL A 81 6.87 -21.89 22.36
CA VAL A 81 8.03 -21.71 21.49
C VAL A 81 9.28 -22.05 22.29
N LEU A 82 10.14 -22.92 21.76
CA LEU A 82 11.35 -23.39 22.44
C LEU A 82 12.31 -22.26 22.87
N ASN A 83 12.23 -21.08 22.23
CA ASN A 83 13.15 -19.98 22.48
C ASN A 83 12.48 -18.61 22.25
N GLU A 84 11.79 -18.09 23.27
CA GLU A 84 11.07 -16.81 23.22
C GLU A 84 11.97 -15.64 22.82
N ARG A 85 13.22 -15.61 23.32
CA ARG A 85 14.22 -14.58 22.97
C ARG A 85 14.62 -14.58 21.49
N GLN A 86 14.56 -15.73 20.84
CA GLN A 86 14.86 -15.82 19.41
C GLN A 86 13.69 -15.27 18.58
N LEU A 87 12.46 -15.58 18.99
CA LEU A 87 11.26 -15.08 18.33
C LEU A 87 11.10 -13.56 18.50
N GLU A 88 11.45 -13.02 19.66
CA GLU A 88 11.48 -11.58 19.92
C GLU A 88 12.47 -10.83 19.00
N ARG A 89 13.65 -11.41 18.73
CA ARG A 89 14.60 -10.84 17.76
C ARG A 89 14.06 -10.87 16.34
N VAL A 90 13.34 -11.92 15.96
CA VAL A 90 12.70 -12.02 14.64
C VAL A 90 11.64 -10.93 14.51
N ILE A 91 10.75 -10.78 15.49
CA ILE A 91 9.73 -9.72 15.54
C ILE A 91 10.36 -8.32 15.43
N THR A 92 11.46 -8.08 16.15
CA THR A 92 12.18 -6.80 16.13
C THR A 92 12.81 -6.54 14.76
N LYS A 93 13.39 -7.56 14.12
CA LYS A 93 13.98 -7.46 12.78
C LYS A 93 12.92 -7.21 11.71
N ASP A 94 11.79 -7.93 11.76
CA ASP A 94 10.66 -7.76 10.84
C ASP A 94 10.07 -6.35 10.96
N LYS A 95 9.94 -5.84 12.20
CA LYS A 95 9.55 -4.45 12.48
C LYS A 95 10.51 -3.44 11.83
N GLU A 96 11.82 -3.64 11.99
CA GLU A 96 12.84 -2.76 11.43
C GLU A 96 12.84 -2.78 9.90
N GLU A 97 12.63 -3.94 9.29
CA GLU A 97 12.49 -4.11 7.84
C GLU A 97 11.28 -3.34 7.30
N ILE A 98 10.10 -3.47 7.93
CA ILE A 98 8.90 -2.71 7.57
C ILE A 98 9.17 -1.20 7.71
N SER A 99 9.77 -0.77 8.82
CA SER A 99 10.10 0.64 9.05
C SER A 99 11.06 1.19 7.99
N LYS A 100 12.04 0.38 7.57
CA LYS A 100 13.00 0.75 6.53
C LYS A 100 12.30 0.91 5.18
N ILE A 101 11.41 -0.01 4.80
CA ILE A 101 10.67 0.06 3.53
C ILE A 101 9.76 1.30 3.50
N VAL A 102 9.09 1.61 4.62
CA VAL A 102 8.22 2.80 4.75
C VAL A 102 9.03 4.11 4.71
N THR A 103 10.24 4.13 5.28
CA THR A 103 11.08 5.34 5.39
C THR A 103 11.91 5.61 4.13
N GLN A 104 12.38 4.56 3.46
CA GLN A 104 13.22 4.67 2.26
C GLN A 104 12.43 5.22 1.06
N ASN A 105 11.10 5.05 1.06
CA ASN A 105 10.20 5.56 0.03
C ASN A 105 9.53 6.88 0.48
N GLN A 106 10.31 7.94 0.71
CA GLN A 106 9.80 9.25 1.16
C GLN A 106 8.65 9.81 0.29
N LYS A 107 8.64 9.53 -1.02
CA LYS A 107 7.54 9.92 -1.93
C LYS A 107 6.22 9.19 -1.68
N MET A 108 6.26 8.00 -1.05
CA MET A 108 5.08 7.18 -0.77
C MET A 108 4.71 7.15 0.73
N GLN A 109 5.43 7.86 1.60
CA GLN A 109 5.17 7.91 3.05
C GLN A 109 3.70 8.23 3.41
N GLY A 110 3.02 9.04 2.58
CA GLY A 110 1.60 9.36 2.77
C GLY A 110 0.67 8.15 2.63
N TYR A 111 1.00 7.20 1.76
CA TYR A 111 0.18 6.00 1.52
C TYR A 111 0.46 4.90 2.57
N PHE A 112 1.69 4.83 3.08
CA PHE A 112 2.12 3.76 4.01
C PHE A 112 2.13 4.16 5.49
N GLY A 113 1.56 5.32 5.84
CA GLY A 113 1.54 5.81 7.23
C GLY A 113 0.79 4.90 8.22
N VAL A 114 -0.09 4.01 7.74
CA VAL A 114 -0.75 3.00 8.59
C VAL A 114 0.25 1.95 9.08
N TYR A 115 1.11 1.45 8.20
CA TYR A 115 2.14 0.45 8.53
C TYR A 115 3.19 0.99 9.51
N GLY A 116 3.59 2.25 9.34
CA GLY A 116 4.49 2.92 10.29
C GLY A 116 3.88 3.06 11.68
N ARG A 117 2.60 3.43 11.78
CA ARG A 117 1.89 3.51 13.06
C ARG A 117 1.74 2.14 13.72
N LEU A 118 1.35 1.13 12.94
CA LEU A 118 1.22 -0.25 13.43
C LEU A 118 2.56 -0.75 14.02
N SER A 119 3.65 -0.57 13.26
CA SER A 119 5.01 -0.92 13.67
C SER A 119 5.46 -0.21 14.95
N GLY A 120 5.04 1.06 15.15
CA GLY A 120 5.28 1.82 16.37
C GLY A 120 4.70 1.15 17.62
N HIS A 121 3.44 0.69 17.55
CA HIS A 121 2.74 0.09 18.69
C HIS A 121 3.26 -1.30 19.07
N ILE A 122 3.98 -2.00 18.19
CA ILE A 122 4.55 -3.32 18.48
C ILE A 122 5.53 -3.25 19.67
N ASN A 123 6.29 -2.15 19.79
CA ASN A 123 7.22 -2.00 20.91
C ASN A 123 6.50 -1.86 22.25
N GLU A 124 5.42 -1.07 22.28
CA GLU A 124 4.59 -0.93 23.47
C GLU A 124 3.97 -2.27 23.86
N MET A 125 3.47 -3.04 22.90
CA MET A 125 2.91 -4.37 23.16
C MET A 125 3.94 -5.36 23.72
N LEU A 126 5.17 -5.37 23.21
CA LEU A 126 6.24 -6.22 23.73
C LEU A 126 6.60 -5.86 25.18
N VAL A 127 6.78 -4.56 25.47
CA VAL A 127 7.07 -4.07 26.83
C VAL A 127 5.92 -4.39 27.79
N LEU A 128 4.68 -4.26 27.34
CA LEU A 128 3.50 -4.61 28.14
C LEU A 128 3.45 -6.11 28.46
N LYS A 129 3.80 -6.99 27.50
CA LYS A 129 3.87 -8.45 27.73
C LYS A 129 4.93 -8.80 28.79
N ASP A 130 6.11 -8.19 28.72
CA ASP A 130 7.17 -8.43 29.70
C ASP A 130 6.77 -7.98 31.11
N SER A 131 6.14 -6.80 31.20
CA SER A 131 5.60 -6.28 32.46
C SER A 131 4.53 -7.23 33.05
N LEU A 132 3.62 -7.73 32.20
CA LEU A 132 2.60 -8.70 32.60
C LEU A 132 3.21 -10.02 33.09
N ASN A 133 4.19 -10.55 32.35
CA ASN A 133 4.88 -11.79 32.73
C ASN A 133 5.58 -11.65 34.08
N LYS A 134 6.20 -10.49 34.35
CA LYS A 134 6.81 -10.20 35.65
C LYS A 134 5.76 -10.15 36.76
N ALA A 135 4.65 -9.46 36.55
CA ALA A 135 3.56 -9.39 37.53
C ALA A 135 2.97 -10.77 37.85
N ILE A 136 2.81 -11.64 36.84
CA ILE A 136 2.35 -13.02 37.03
C ILE A 136 3.37 -13.84 37.85
N ALA A 137 4.67 -13.67 37.58
CA ALA A 137 5.72 -14.33 38.35
C ALA A 137 5.70 -13.89 39.82
N ASP A 138 5.57 -12.58 40.06
CA ASP A 138 5.48 -12.01 41.41
C ASP A 138 4.22 -12.51 42.16
N GLU A 139 3.06 -12.58 41.48
CA GLU A 139 1.84 -13.17 42.07
C GLU A 139 2.05 -14.64 42.44
N THR A 140 2.70 -15.41 41.57
CA THR A 140 2.93 -16.84 41.79
C THR A 140 3.85 -17.08 42.99
N ILE A 141 4.90 -16.27 43.14
CA ILE A 141 5.80 -16.32 44.30
C ILE A 141 5.02 -15.99 45.58
N ALA A 142 4.28 -14.87 45.59
CA ALA A 142 3.50 -14.47 46.77
C ALA A 142 2.45 -15.53 47.18
N ARG A 143 1.76 -16.14 46.20
CA ARG A 143 0.83 -17.25 46.46
C ARG A 143 1.52 -18.47 47.05
N THR A 144 2.71 -18.80 46.56
CA THR A 144 3.49 -19.95 47.04
C THR A 144 3.93 -19.72 48.48
N GLU A 145 4.50 -18.54 48.78
CA GLU A 145 4.88 -18.15 50.14
C GLU A 145 3.70 -18.18 51.12
N LEU A 146 2.54 -17.64 50.71
CA LEU A 146 1.33 -17.67 51.52
C LEU A 146 0.89 -19.12 51.82
N THR A 147 0.94 -19.98 50.82
CA THR A 147 0.58 -21.40 50.94
C THR A 147 1.54 -22.15 51.86
N ASP A 148 2.84 -21.87 51.76
CA ASP A 148 3.87 -22.45 52.62
C ASP A 148 3.72 -21.98 54.08
N CYS A 149 3.45 -20.69 54.30
CA CYS A 149 3.14 -20.15 55.62
C CYS A 149 1.90 -20.80 56.24
N LEU A 150 0.82 -20.97 55.47
CA LEU A 150 -0.41 -21.64 55.94
C LEU A 150 -0.16 -23.10 56.28
N ASN A 151 0.58 -23.82 55.43
CA ASN A 151 0.94 -25.22 55.65
C ASN A 151 1.84 -25.40 56.87
N TYR A 152 2.82 -24.52 57.06
CA TYR A 152 3.68 -24.51 58.24
C TYR A 152 2.89 -24.26 59.53
N ASN A 153 1.99 -23.28 59.54
CA ASN A 153 1.12 -23.01 60.69
C ASN A 153 0.19 -24.19 60.99
N ARG A 154 -0.31 -24.87 59.95
CA ARG A 154 -1.18 -26.05 60.11
C ARG A 154 -0.42 -27.26 60.70
N ARG A 155 0.88 -27.39 60.47
CA ARG A 155 1.73 -28.47 61.06
C ARG A 155 2.15 -28.20 62.51
N LYS A 156 2.09 -26.94 62.96
CA LYS A 156 2.43 -26.54 64.34
C LYS A 156 1.26 -26.63 65.32
N ARG A 157 0.05 -26.88 64.83
CA ARG A 157 -1.18 -27.04 65.61
C ARG A 157 -1.49 -28.52 65.79
#